data_AF-A0A0D3KQ45-F1
#
_entry.id   AF-A0A0D3KQ45-F1
#
_cell.length_a   1.000
_cell.length_b   1.000
_cell.length_c   1.000
_cell.angle_alpha   90.00
_cell.angle_beta   90.00
_cell.angle_gamma   90.00
#
_symmetry.space_group_name_H-M   'P 1'
#
loop_
_entity.id
_entity.type
_entity.pdbx_description
1 polymer ?
#
loop_
_entity_poly.entity_id
_entity_poly.type
_entity_poly.pdbx_seq_one_letter_code
_entity_poly.pdbx_strand_id
1 'polypeptide(L)'
;MLANLRNVSRASSVSAHFRRHASTGTRKHKIVVVGGGAGGLSSAAMLLRKGGLSADVAVVEPSSSHFYQPLWTLVGGGIKEAEESRRDMASVMPKDATWIQSAAKTIALEGIRKERGVETSFKHELIKVDGPNKVATFQTDEGPVERSYDLLHVVPLMGAHDWIKGSKIADPDTGYVTVDKDTLQHTAYPNVFAIGDCSNTPNSKTAAAAPVVVHNMRRVMAGKAPNATYDGYASCPIVTGRGKLILAEFKYGNELAESQSWYLDQGKEQLPFFYLKKYVFPNFMLPGRWYGTRTIFEPSFPDPA
;
A
#
# COMPACT_ATOMS: atom_id res chain seq x y z
N MET A 1 59.17 31.76 11.07
CA MET A 1 59.75 30.40 11.28
C MET A 1 58.61 29.39 11.19
N LEU A 2 58.89 28.09 10.99
CA LEU A 2 57.87 27.04 10.83
C LEU A 2 57.16 26.71 12.18
N ALA A 3 56.06 25.94 12.29
CA ALA A 3 55.60 24.87 11.40
C ALA A 3 54.08 24.57 11.43
N ASN A 4 53.69 23.57 10.63
CA ASN A 4 52.33 23.05 10.42
C ASN A 4 51.59 22.61 11.70
N LEU A 5 50.26 22.74 11.67
CA LEU A 5 49.34 21.74 12.22
C LEU A 5 48.33 21.31 11.15
N ARG A 6 48.39 20.05 10.75
CA ARG A 6 47.37 19.34 9.96
C ARG A 6 46.54 18.45 10.90
N ASN A 7 45.41 17.97 10.40
CA ASN A 7 44.54 16.93 10.98
C ASN A 7 43.74 17.32 12.25
N VAL A 8 42.48 17.69 12.03
CA VAL A 8 41.38 17.21 12.88
C VAL A 8 40.54 16.29 12.00
N SER A 9 40.41 15.01 12.38
CA SER A 9 39.80 13.98 11.54
C SER A 9 38.76 13.16 12.29
N ARG A 10 37.64 12.87 11.60
CA ARG A 10 36.58 11.93 11.98
C ARG A 10 35.78 12.28 13.24
N ALA A 11 34.58 12.82 13.02
CA ALA A 11 33.43 12.47 13.84
C ALA A 11 33.18 10.95 13.74
N SER A 12 32.74 10.34 14.84
CA SER A 12 32.49 8.89 14.93
C SER A 12 31.14 8.52 14.33
N SER A 13 31.14 7.83 13.20
CA SER A 13 29.92 7.26 12.61
C SER A 13 29.48 6.01 13.39
N VAL A 14 28.31 6.08 14.04
CA VAL A 14 27.67 4.92 14.67
C VAL A 14 27.09 4.03 13.56
N SER A 15 27.91 3.12 13.04
CA SER A 15 27.52 2.23 11.94
C SER A 15 26.64 1.08 12.45
N ALA A 16 25.33 1.21 12.29
CA ALA A 16 24.36 0.16 12.61
C ALA A 16 24.59 -1.06 11.70
N HIS A 17 25.07 -2.16 12.28
CA HIS A 17 25.47 -3.37 11.53
C HIS A 17 24.26 -4.17 11.02
N PHE A 18 23.73 -3.80 9.85
CA PHE A 18 22.75 -4.60 9.11
C PHE A 18 23.36 -5.94 8.66
N ARG A 19 22.98 -7.05 9.30
CA ARG A 19 23.41 -8.40 8.92
C ARG A 19 22.67 -8.92 7.68
N ARG A 20 23.15 -8.55 6.48
CA ARG A 20 22.78 -9.24 5.24
C ARG A 20 23.13 -10.72 5.35
N HIS A 21 22.13 -11.58 5.43
CA HIS A 21 22.30 -13.04 5.35
C HIS A 21 21.81 -13.54 4.00
N ALA A 22 22.73 -13.86 3.09
CA ALA A 22 22.44 -14.83 2.04
C ALA A 22 22.52 -16.22 2.70
N SER A 23 21.38 -16.88 2.94
CA SER A 23 21.36 -18.24 3.50
C SER A 23 20.67 -19.23 2.57
N THR A 24 21.46 -20.14 2.00
CA THR A 24 21.08 -21.24 1.12
C THR A 24 20.41 -22.41 1.87
N GLY A 25 19.63 -22.12 2.91
CA GLY A 25 18.97 -23.13 3.75
C GLY A 25 17.66 -22.60 4.34
N THR A 26 16.67 -23.48 4.42
CA THR A 26 15.30 -23.19 4.90
C THR A 26 15.28 -22.89 6.40
N ARG A 27 15.36 -21.60 6.75
CA ARG A 27 15.07 -21.12 8.11
C ARG A 27 13.57 -21.24 8.39
N LYS A 28 13.22 -21.74 9.58
CA LYS A 28 11.84 -21.68 10.09
C LYS A 28 11.64 -20.33 10.80
N HIS A 29 10.53 -19.67 10.51
CA HIS A 29 10.09 -18.45 11.17
C HIS A 29 8.70 -18.65 11.76
N LYS A 30 8.36 -17.97 12.87
CA LYS A 30 7.01 -18.05 13.47
C LYS A 30 5.96 -17.28 12.67
N ILE A 31 6.35 -16.18 12.04
CA ILE A 31 5.50 -15.33 11.21
C ILE A 31 6.26 -15.03 9.92
N VAL A 32 5.60 -15.18 8.77
CA VAL A 32 6.12 -14.78 7.46
C VAL A 32 5.11 -13.84 6.80
N VAL A 33 5.52 -12.62 6.51
CA VAL A 33 4.71 -11.59 5.85
C VAL A 33 5.13 -11.51 4.39
N VAL A 34 4.24 -11.85 3.45
CA VAL A 34 4.53 -11.89 2.02
C VAL A 34 4.18 -10.57 1.33
N GLY A 35 5.18 -9.93 0.74
CA GLY A 35 5.13 -8.55 0.25
C GLY A 35 5.48 -7.53 1.34
N GLY A 36 6.40 -6.62 1.03
CA GLY A 36 6.80 -5.43 1.82
C GLY A 36 6.29 -4.11 1.21
N GLY A 37 5.16 -4.17 0.51
CA GLY A 37 4.33 -3.00 0.22
C GLY A 37 3.72 -2.39 1.49
N ALA A 38 2.87 -1.38 1.32
CA ALA A 38 2.32 -0.60 2.44
C ALA A 38 1.59 -1.47 3.49
N GLY A 39 0.79 -2.46 3.07
CA GLY A 39 0.12 -3.38 4.00
C GLY A 39 1.10 -4.23 4.80
N GLY A 40 2.03 -4.92 4.11
CA GLY A 40 2.99 -5.82 4.74
C GLY A 40 3.92 -5.16 5.76
N LEU A 41 4.52 -4.01 5.42
CA LEU A 41 5.37 -3.28 6.37
C LEU A 41 4.57 -2.75 7.57
N SER A 42 3.36 -2.24 7.34
CA SER A 42 2.50 -1.75 8.42
C SER A 42 2.13 -2.88 9.39
N SER A 43 1.74 -4.04 8.87
CA SER A 43 1.43 -5.22 9.69
C SER A 43 2.66 -5.75 10.43
N ALA A 44 3.83 -5.86 9.78
CA ALA A 44 5.07 -6.28 10.42
C ALA A 44 5.51 -5.29 11.54
N ALA A 45 5.40 -3.98 11.29
CA ALA A 45 5.69 -2.95 12.29
C ALA A 45 4.72 -2.98 13.48
N MET A 46 3.42 -3.23 13.25
CA MET A 46 2.44 -3.41 14.32
C MET A 46 2.70 -4.69 15.13
N LEU A 47 3.06 -5.81 14.49
CA LEU A 47 3.35 -7.08 15.15
C LEU A 47 4.56 -7.00 16.08
N LEU A 48 5.65 -6.39 15.61
CA LEU A 48 6.86 -6.19 16.42
C LEU A 48 6.62 -5.17 17.56
N ARG A 49 5.81 -4.13 17.32
CA ARG A 49 5.45 -3.14 18.36
C ARG A 49 4.54 -3.72 19.46
N LYS A 50 3.57 -4.56 19.11
CA LYS A 50 2.59 -5.16 20.04
C LYS A 50 3.20 -6.34 20.82
N GLY A 51 4.33 -6.12 21.49
CA GLY A 51 5.16 -7.15 22.13
C GLY A 51 4.42 -8.10 23.08
N GLY A 52 5.04 -9.27 23.32
CA GLY A 52 4.48 -10.36 24.15
C GLY A 52 4.67 -11.75 23.56
N LEU A 53 5.12 -11.84 22.30
CA LEU A 53 5.69 -13.04 21.71
C LEU A 53 7.18 -12.78 21.42
N SER A 54 8.02 -13.80 21.48
CA SER A 54 9.33 -13.77 20.82
C SER A 54 9.09 -13.81 19.31
N ALA A 55 8.84 -12.62 18.76
CA ALA A 55 8.24 -12.34 17.46
C ALA A 55 9.25 -12.46 16.32
N ASP A 56 9.56 -13.71 16.01
CA ASP A 56 10.36 -14.13 14.87
C ASP A 56 9.56 -13.92 13.57
N VAL A 57 9.68 -12.71 13.00
CA VAL A 57 8.98 -12.20 11.82
C VAL A 57 9.94 -12.08 10.64
N ALA A 58 9.71 -12.83 9.57
CA ALA A 58 10.30 -12.58 8.26
C ALA A 58 9.36 -11.75 7.39
N VAL A 59 9.89 -10.77 6.65
CA VAL A 59 9.18 -10.09 5.57
C VAL A 59 9.73 -10.59 4.23
N VAL A 60 8.88 -10.63 3.21
CA VAL A 60 9.18 -11.23 1.92
C VAL A 60 9.06 -10.08 0.88
N GLU A 61 10.17 -9.31 0.77
CA GLU A 61 10.52 -8.13 -0.07
C GLU A 61 12.07 -8.10 -0.38
N PRO A 62 12.72 -7.87 -1.57
CA PRO A 62 13.77 -6.85 -1.73
C PRO A 62 14.05 -6.44 -3.21
N SER A 63 13.04 -6.13 -4.04
CA SER A 63 13.25 -4.99 -4.96
C SER A 63 13.75 -3.88 -4.04
N SER A 64 15.01 -3.49 -4.22
CA SER A 64 15.83 -2.98 -3.10
C SER A 64 15.38 -1.62 -2.55
N SER A 65 14.39 -1.01 -3.21
CA SER A 65 13.76 0.25 -2.86
C SER A 65 12.29 0.06 -2.50
N HIS A 66 11.85 0.75 -1.46
CA HIS A 66 10.43 0.98 -1.19
C HIS A 66 9.99 2.23 -1.93
N PHE A 67 8.91 2.11 -2.69
CA PHE A 67 8.24 3.26 -3.27
C PHE A 67 6.96 3.49 -2.50
N TYR A 68 6.80 4.67 -1.91
CA TYR A 68 5.49 5.11 -1.42
C TYR A 68 4.67 5.56 -2.64
N GLN A 69 4.18 4.56 -3.39
CA GLN A 69 3.54 4.69 -4.71
C GLN A 69 2.45 5.77 -4.82
N PRO A 70 1.65 6.09 -3.76
CA PRO A 70 0.73 7.23 -3.80
C PRO A 70 1.39 8.59 -4.08
N LEU A 71 2.71 8.77 -3.92
CA LEU A 71 3.42 9.97 -4.34
C LEU A 71 3.63 10.06 -5.86
N TRP A 72 3.55 8.96 -6.63
CA TRP A 72 3.83 8.98 -8.07
C TRP A 72 2.88 9.89 -8.87
N THR A 73 1.64 10.10 -8.40
CA THR A 73 0.72 11.12 -8.96
C THR A 73 1.28 12.55 -8.82
N LEU A 74 2.05 12.84 -7.77
CA LEU A 74 2.74 14.14 -7.61
C LEU A 74 4.02 14.22 -8.44
N VAL A 75 4.69 13.08 -8.68
CA VAL A 75 5.86 13.01 -9.57
C VAL A 75 5.45 13.26 -11.03
N GLY A 76 4.44 12.55 -11.54
CA GLY A 76 3.90 12.79 -12.87
C GLY A 76 3.28 14.18 -13.07
N GLY A 77 2.91 14.87 -11.98
CA GLY A 77 2.48 16.27 -11.99
C GLY A 77 3.60 17.31 -11.86
N GLY A 78 4.87 16.91 -11.72
CA GLY A 78 6.03 17.80 -11.52
C GLY A 78 6.02 18.54 -10.17
N ILE A 79 5.47 17.92 -9.12
CA ILE A 79 5.28 18.50 -7.77
C ILE A 79 6.27 17.91 -6.75
N LYS A 80 6.88 16.78 -7.10
CA LYS A 80 7.80 15.96 -6.32
C LYS A 80 8.80 15.30 -7.26
N GLU A 81 10.05 15.15 -6.85
CA GLU A 81 11.01 14.35 -7.61
C GLU A 81 10.75 12.85 -7.41
N ALA A 82 11.15 12.01 -8.37
CA ALA A 82 10.94 10.56 -8.30
C ALA A 82 11.62 9.95 -7.08
N GLU A 83 12.81 10.46 -6.75
CA GLU A 83 13.65 10.14 -5.60
C GLU A 83 12.91 10.37 -4.28
N GLU A 84 12.04 11.38 -4.17
CA GLU A 84 11.28 11.64 -2.94
C GLU A 84 10.19 10.60 -2.67
N SER A 85 9.80 9.83 -3.68
CA SER A 85 8.92 8.66 -3.51
C SER A 85 9.68 7.41 -3.08
N ARG A 86 11.01 7.39 -3.27
CA ARG A 86 11.89 6.24 -3.07
C ARG A 86 12.57 6.33 -1.70
N ARG A 87 12.47 5.25 -0.92
CA ARG A 87 13.34 5.01 0.24
C ARG A 87 14.10 3.72 0.00
N ASP A 88 15.35 3.63 0.42
CA ASP A 88 16.01 2.32 0.47
C ASP A 88 15.19 1.42 1.39
N MET A 89 14.78 0.25 0.91
CA MET A 89 13.78 -0.55 1.63
C MET A 89 14.30 -1.02 3.00
N ALA A 90 15.61 -1.24 3.13
CA ALA A 90 16.27 -1.49 4.42
C ALA A 90 16.13 -0.35 5.45
N SER A 91 15.78 0.87 5.03
CA SER A 91 15.50 2.02 5.92
C SER A 91 14.05 2.12 6.39
N VAL A 92 13.13 1.40 5.75
CA VAL A 92 11.70 1.32 6.14
C VAL A 92 11.25 -0.07 6.60
N MET A 93 12.06 -1.10 6.36
CA MET A 93 11.92 -2.41 6.96
C MET A 93 11.97 -2.27 8.50
N PRO A 94 11.04 -2.90 9.25
CA PRO A 94 11.20 -3.03 10.70
C PRO A 94 12.55 -3.67 11.03
N LYS A 95 13.28 -3.09 12.00
CA LYS A 95 14.72 -3.35 12.22
C LYS A 95 15.09 -4.82 12.45
N ASP A 96 14.13 -5.62 12.90
CA ASP A 96 14.30 -7.01 13.30
C ASP A 96 13.81 -8.03 12.24
N ALA A 97 13.38 -7.57 11.05
CA ALA A 97 12.78 -8.41 10.00
C ALA A 97 13.74 -8.86 8.87
N THR A 98 13.45 -10.02 8.26
CA THR A 98 14.13 -10.60 7.07
C THR A 98 13.42 -10.23 5.73
N TRP A 99 13.88 -10.62 4.51
CA TRP A 99 13.62 -9.87 3.23
C TRP A 99 13.64 -10.70 1.84
N ILE A 100 12.49 -11.07 1.13
CA ILE A 100 12.30 -11.68 -0.29
C ILE A 100 10.98 -11.31 -1.22
N GLN A 101 10.87 -10.53 -2.36
CA GLN A 101 9.64 -9.75 -2.90
C GLN A 101 8.60 -10.25 -3.97
N SER A 102 7.37 -9.65 -3.99
CA SER A 102 6.71 -8.97 -5.17
C SER A 102 5.67 -7.82 -4.80
N ALA A 103 5.05 -7.06 -5.74
CA ALA A 103 4.09 -5.93 -5.47
C ALA A 103 3.06 -5.49 -6.58
N ALA A 104 1.89 -4.93 -6.22
CA ALA A 104 0.84 -4.37 -7.13
C ALA A 104 -0.03 -3.20 -6.54
N LYS A 105 -1.17 -2.83 -7.18
CA LYS A 105 -1.92 -1.53 -7.16
C LYS A 105 -3.46 -1.71 -7.41
N THR A 106 -4.38 -0.70 -7.48
CA THR A 106 -4.67 0.65 -6.87
C THR A 106 -5.54 1.53 -7.85
N ILE A 107 -6.55 2.30 -7.38
CA ILE A 107 -7.53 3.14 -8.15
C ILE A 107 -8.05 4.35 -7.28
N ALA A 108 -8.82 5.41 -7.64
CA ALA A 108 -9.71 5.84 -8.76
C ALA A 108 -9.71 7.40 -8.99
N LEU A 109 -10.71 7.99 -9.69
CA LEU A 109 -10.86 9.46 -9.97
C LEU A 109 -12.34 9.94 -10.21
N GLU A 110 -12.59 10.82 -11.21
CA GLU A 110 -13.84 11.52 -11.65
C GLU A 110 -14.34 12.80 -10.91
N GLY A 111 -15.47 13.38 -11.37
CA GLY A 111 -16.12 14.63 -10.92
C GLY A 111 -15.59 15.91 -11.59
N ILE A 112 -14.44 16.39 -11.11
CA ILE A 112 -13.72 17.60 -11.54
C ILE A 112 -13.38 17.61 -13.04
N ARG A 113 -13.32 16.42 -13.64
CA ARG A 113 -13.23 16.21 -15.09
C ARG A 113 -14.11 17.17 -15.90
N LYS A 114 -15.40 17.31 -15.54
CA LYS A 114 -16.37 18.10 -16.33
C LYS A 114 -16.09 19.60 -16.30
N GLU A 115 -15.72 20.13 -15.12
CA GLU A 115 -15.35 21.54 -14.92
C GLU A 115 -14.19 21.95 -15.85
N ARG A 116 -13.26 21.02 -16.10
CA ARG A 116 -12.01 21.28 -16.80
C ARG A 116 -11.99 20.82 -18.26
N GLY A 117 -13.15 20.48 -18.83
CA GLY A 117 -13.28 20.03 -20.21
C GLY A 117 -12.53 18.73 -20.53
N VAL A 118 -12.29 17.88 -19.53
CA VAL A 118 -11.57 16.61 -19.75
C VAL A 118 -12.53 15.59 -20.36
N GLU A 119 -12.28 15.21 -21.61
CA GLU A 119 -13.01 14.12 -22.25
C GLU A 119 -12.63 12.77 -21.65
N THR A 120 -13.56 11.83 -21.61
CA THR A 120 -13.27 10.41 -21.35
C THR A 120 -14.17 9.54 -22.21
N SER A 121 -13.59 8.47 -22.74
CA SER A 121 -14.30 7.42 -23.45
C SER A 121 -14.42 6.21 -22.52
N PHE A 122 -15.61 6.00 -21.95
CA PHE A 122 -15.89 4.78 -21.19
C PHE A 122 -15.97 3.57 -22.15
N LYS A 123 -15.78 2.35 -21.62
CA LYS A 123 -15.70 1.11 -22.44
C LYS A 123 -14.65 1.18 -23.57
N HIS A 124 -13.49 1.76 -23.30
CA HIS A 124 -12.35 1.81 -24.22
C HIS A 124 -11.14 1.18 -23.51
N GLU A 125 -10.85 -0.09 -23.79
CA GLU A 125 -9.72 -0.81 -23.20
C GLU A 125 -8.50 -0.71 -24.12
N LEU A 126 -7.35 -0.27 -23.60
CA LEU A 126 -6.13 -0.11 -24.41
C LEU A 126 -5.50 -1.48 -24.72
N ILE A 127 -5.56 -1.92 -25.99
CA ILE A 127 -5.07 -3.23 -26.44
C ILE A 127 -3.74 -3.17 -27.20
N LYS A 128 -3.36 -2.02 -27.78
CA LYS A 128 -2.11 -1.84 -28.54
C LYS A 128 -1.61 -0.40 -28.47
N VAL A 129 -0.30 -0.23 -28.45
CA VAL A 129 0.38 1.07 -28.60
C VAL A 129 1.43 0.96 -29.71
N ASP A 130 1.31 1.78 -30.74
CA ASP A 130 2.33 2.03 -31.75
C ASP A 130 3.08 3.32 -31.37
N GLY A 131 4.22 3.13 -30.69
CA GLY A 131 5.07 4.22 -30.22
C GLY A 131 5.60 5.12 -31.35
N PRO A 132 6.24 4.56 -32.41
CA PRO A 132 6.77 5.33 -33.52
C PRO A 132 5.71 6.16 -34.27
N ASN A 133 4.53 5.61 -34.52
CA ASN A 133 3.45 6.32 -35.22
C ASN A 133 2.56 7.16 -34.28
N LYS A 134 2.80 7.13 -32.96
CA LYS A 134 1.99 7.80 -31.93
C LYS A 134 0.50 7.38 -31.94
N VAL A 135 0.20 6.11 -32.19
CA VAL A 135 -1.19 5.59 -32.25
C VAL A 135 -1.45 4.62 -31.11
N ALA A 136 -2.59 4.80 -30.44
CA ALA A 136 -3.13 3.86 -29.46
C ALA A 136 -4.42 3.23 -30.00
N THR A 137 -4.51 1.89 -29.97
CA THR A 137 -5.71 1.14 -30.36
C THR A 137 -6.47 0.71 -29.11
N PHE A 138 -7.75 1.07 -29.04
CA PHE A 138 -8.65 0.73 -27.94
C PHE A 138 -9.74 -0.24 -28.41
N GLN A 139 -9.98 -1.31 -27.68
CA GLN A 139 -11.15 -2.16 -27.87
C GLN A 139 -12.40 -1.49 -27.30
N THR A 140 -13.49 -1.55 -28.06
CA THR A 140 -14.82 -1.07 -27.66
C THR A 140 -15.88 -2.13 -27.98
N ASP A 141 -17.12 -1.93 -27.53
CA ASP A 141 -18.28 -2.77 -27.89
C ASP A 141 -18.50 -2.86 -29.42
N GLU A 142 -18.11 -1.83 -30.18
CA GLU A 142 -18.28 -1.72 -31.64
C GLU A 142 -17.07 -2.23 -32.43
N GLY A 143 -15.98 -2.59 -31.74
CA GLY A 143 -14.71 -3.03 -32.35
C GLY A 143 -13.49 -2.21 -31.90
N PRO A 144 -12.31 -2.45 -32.49
CA PRO A 144 -11.10 -1.70 -32.21
C PRO A 144 -11.13 -0.31 -32.88
N VAL A 145 -10.83 0.74 -32.12
CA VAL A 145 -10.73 2.13 -32.59
C VAL A 145 -9.33 2.70 -32.33
N GLU A 146 -8.78 3.40 -33.31
CA GLU A 146 -7.45 4.04 -33.18
C GLU A 146 -7.55 5.52 -32.82
N ARG A 147 -6.59 6.00 -32.02
CA ARG A 147 -6.44 7.40 -31.60
C ARG A 147 -4.97 7.80 -31.63
N SER A 148 -4.67 8.92 -32.27
CA SER A 148 -3.36 9.58 -32.19
C SER A 148 -3.15 10.25 -30.83
N TYR A 149 -1.92 10.29 -30.32
CA TYR A 149 -1.59 10.98 -29.07
C TYR A 149 -0.29 11.79 -29.15
N ASP A 150 -0.19 12.90 -28.42
CA ASP A 150 1.10 13.56 -28.16
C ASP A 150 1.75 13.12 -26.85
N LEU A 151 0.94 12.71 -25.87
CA LEU A 151 1.37 12.10 -24.62
C LEU A 151 0.36 11.00 -24.23
N LEU A 152 0.85 9.80 -23.96
CA LEU A 152 0.03 8.67 -23.49
C LEU A 152 0.49 8.23 -22.10
N HIS A 153 -0.39 8.37 -21.09
CA HIS A 153 -0.17 7.85 -19.74
C HIS A 153 -0.95 6.53 -19.56
N VAL A 154 -0.28 5.40 -19.78
CA VAL A 154 -0.88 4.06 -19.64
C VAL A 154 -0.97 3.66 -18.16
N VAL A 155 -2.17 3.27 -17.72
CA VAL A 155 -2.33 2.41 -16.54
C VAL A 155 -2.32 0.97 -17.06
N PRO A 156 -1.34 0.13 -16.71
CA PRO A 156 -1.29 -1.25 -17.20
C PRO A 156 -2.43 -2.08 -16.61
N LEU A 157 -2.81 -3.16 -17.29
CA LEU A 157 -3.68 -4.19 -16.70
C LEU A 157 -3.00 -4.79 -15.47
N MET A 158 -3.79 -5.04 -14.42
CA MET A 158 -3.32 -5.52 -13.12
C MET A 158 -4.15 -6.72 -12.68
N GLY A 159 -3.49 -7.71 -12.11
CA GLY A 159 -4.13 -8.90 -11.55
C GLY A 159 -3.34 -9.43 -10.36
N ALA A 160 -3.78 -10.56 -9.80
CA ALA A 160 -2.97 -11.29 -8.83
C ALA A 160 -1.62 -11.70 -9.43
N HIS A 161 -0.59 -11.80 -8.60
CA HIS A 161 0.71 -12.34 -9.03
C HIS A 161 0.58 -13.81 -9.40
N ASP A 162 1.30 -14.27 -10.42
CA ASP A 162 1.16 -15.63 -10.93
C ASP A 162 1.61 -16.70 -9.94
N TRP A 163 2.53 -16.37 -9.02
CA TRP A 163 2.87 -17.24 -7.90
C TRP A 163 1.73 -17.43 -6.88
N ILE A 164 0.79 -16.46 -6.79
CA ILE A 164 -0.44 -16.61 -6.01
C ILE A 164 -1.39 -17.51 -6.79
N LYS A 165 -1.67 -17.18 -8.07
CA LYS A 165 -2.57 -17.96 -8.95
C LYS A 165 -2.21 -19.45 -9.00
N GLY A 166 -0.92 -19.77 -9.08
CA GLY A 166 -0.40 -21.14 -9.08
C GLY A 166 -0.35 -21.83 -7.71
N SER A 167 -0.92 -21.23 -6.66
CA SER A 167 -0.84 -21.73 -5.28
C SER A 167 -2.22 -22.15 -4.75
N LYS A 168 -2.21 -23.05 -3.75
CA LYS A 168 -3.43 -23.53 -3.10
C LYS A 168 -4.13 -22.51 -2.19
N ILE A 169 -3.61 -21.28 -2.08
CA ILE A 169 -4.23 -20.19 -1.32
C ILE A 169 -4.98 -19.19 -2.22
N ALA A 170 -4.97 -19.40 -3.54
CA ALA A 170 -5.74 -18.60 -4.46
C ALA A 170 -7.21 -19.02 -4.50
N ASP A 171 -8.05 -17.99 -4.63
CA ASP A 171 -9.37 -18.04 -5.22
C ASP A 171 -9.23 -18.53 -6.67
N PRO A 172 -9.92 -19.62 -7.09
CA PRO A 172 -9.73 -20.22 -8.40
C PRO A 172 -10.25 -19.36 -9.55
N ASP A 173 -11.23 -18.48 -9.29
CA ASP A 173 -11.89 -17.66 -10.30
C ASP A 173 -11.19 -16.30 -10.45
N THR A 174 -10.69 -15.73 -9.35
CA THR A 174 -10.07 -14.39 -9.33
C THR A 174 -8.54 -14.40 -9.20
N GLY A 175 -7.95 -15.51 -8.76
CA GLY A 175 -6.50 -15.69 -8.58
C GLY A 175 -5.87 -14.97 -7.38
N TYR A 176 -6.65 -14.17 -6.64
CA TYR A 176 -6.21 -13.49 -5.41
C TYR A 176 -6.30 -14.42 -4.20
N VAL A 177 -5.66 -14.07 -3.07
CA VAL A 177 -5.74 -14.88 -1.84
C VAL A 177 -7.16 -14.83 -1.27
N THR A 178 -7.79 -15.99 -1.06
CA THR A 178 -9.16 -16.08 -0.54
C THR A 178 -9.20 -15.76 0.95
N VAL A 179 -9.94 -14.72 1.35
CA VAL A 179 -10.15 -14.39 2.77
C VAL A 179 -11.61 -14.22 3.12
N ASP A 180 -11.95 -14.49 4.37
CA ASP A 180 -13.15 -13.92 4.97
C ASP A 180 -13.00 -12.39 5.03
N LYS A 181 -14.01 -11.67 4.53
CA LYS A 181 -13.95 -10.21 4.34
C LYS A 181 -13.83 -9.43 5.65
N ASP A 182 -14.37 -9.98 6.74
CA ASP A 182 -14.48 -9.27 8.02
C ASP A 182 -13.27 -9.53 8.91
N THR A 183 -12.77 -10.77 8.97
CA THR A 183 -11.65 -11.15 9.84
C THR A 183 -10.28 -11.08 9.16
N LEU A 184 -10.25 -11.10 7.82
CA LEU A 184 -9.06 -11.19 6.95
C LEU A 184 -8.26 -12.50 7.11
N GLN A 185 -8.87 -13.50 7.73
CA GLN A 185 -8.37 -14.87 7.82
C GLN A 185 -8.68 -15.63 6.52
N HIS A 186 -7.79 -16.54 6.09
CA HIS A 186 -8.05 -17.36 4.92
C HIS A 186 -9.14 -18.40 5.22
N THR A 187 -10.15 -18.46 4.35
CA THR A 187 -11.31 -19.36 4.44
C THR A 187 -10.98 -20.84 4.67
N ALA A 188 -9.93 -21.38 4.04
CA ALA A 188 -9.55 -22.80 4.11
C ALA A 188 -8.36 -23.09 5.04
N TYR A 189 -7.49 -22.10 5.34
CA TYR A 189 -6.27 -22.30 6.12
C TYR A 189 -6.27 -21.37 7.33
N PRO A 190 -6.61 -21.85 8.54
CA PRO A 190 -6.81 -20.98 9.71
C PRO A 190 -5.52 -20.27 10.17
N ASN A 191 -4.34 -20.71 9.74
CA ASN A 191 -3.05 -20.09 10.01
C ASN A 191 -2.58 -19.11 8.91
N VAL A 192 -3.39 -18.83 7.89
CA VAL A 192 -3.08 -17.90 6.79
C VAL A 192 -4.00 -16.69 6.86
N PHE A 193 -3.45 -15.52 6.56
CA PHE A 193 -4.13 -14.23 6.53
C PHE A 193 -3.61 -13.42 5.33
N ALA A 194 -4.43 -12.54 4.75
CA ALA A 194 -4.00 -11.66 3.66
C ALA A 194 -4.56 -10.23 3.83
N ILE A 195 -3.92 -9.26 3.16
CA ILE A 195 -4.24 -7.85 3.30
C ILE A 195 -3.87 -7.06 2.03
N GLY A 196 -4.77 -6.17 1.61
CA GLY A 196 -4.52 -5.23 0.52
C GLY A 196 -4.54 -5.93 -0.84
N ASP A 197 -3.64 -5.51 -1.73
CA ASP A 197 -3.80 -5.76 -3.16
C ASP A 197 -3.71 -7.24 -3.58
N CYS A 198 -3.20 -8.11 -2.71
CA CYS A 198 -3.12 -9.56 -2.91
C CYS A 198 -4.38 -10.35 -2.51
N SER A 199 -5.29 -9.79 -1.70
CA SER A 199 -6.51 -10.47 -1.23
C SER A 199 -7.74 -10.19 -2.10
N ASN A 200 -8.72 -11.10 -2.06
CA ASN A 200 -10.00 -10.96 -2.77
C ASN A 200 -11.08 -10.15 -2.01
N THR A 201 -10.69 -9.24 -1.11
CA THR A 201 -11.64 -8.41 -0.34
C THR A 201 -12.46 -7.50 -1.28
N PRO A 202 -13.79 -7.37 -1.09
CA PRO A 202 -14.67 -6.68 -2.04
C PRO A 202 -14.68 -5.15 -1.84
N ASN A 203 -13.50 -4.53 -1.81
CA ASN A 203 -13.31 -3.09 -1.62
C ASN A 203 -12.01 -2.58 -2.26
N SER A 204 -11.86 -1.25 -2.29
CA SER A 204 -10.59 -0.60 -2.64
C SER A 204 -9.47 -1.08 -1.73
N LYS A 205 -8.44 -1.67 -2.34
CA LYS A 205 -7.32 -2.33 -1.66
C LYS A 205 -6.44 -1.30 -0.92
N THR A 206 -6.37 -1.37 0.41
CA THR A 206 -5.56 -0.43 1.22
C THR A 206 -4.86 -1.10 2.41
N ALA A 207 -3.87 -0.41 2.97
CA ALA A 207 -3.18 -0.79 4.20
C ALA A 207 -4.00 -0.53 5.49
N ALA A 208 -5.18 0.11 5.41
CA ALA A 208 -5.96 0.47 6.60
C ALA A 208 -6.55 -0.75 7.34
N ALA A 209 -6.62 -1.90 6.66
CA ALA A 209 -6.95 -3.20 7.22
C ALA A 209 -5.91 -3.75 8.24
N ALA A 210 -4.70 -3.17 8.31
CA ALA A 210 -3.59 -3.69 9.11
C ALA A 210 -3.91 -3.93 10.61
N PRO A 211 -4.70 -3.09 11.31
CA PRO A 211 -5.00 -3.33 12.73
C PRO A 211 -5.87 -4.56 12.97
N VAL A 212 -6.81 -4.86 12.06
CA VAL A 212 -7.74 -6.00 12.15
C VAL A 212 -6.98 -7.30 11.92
N VAL A 213 -6.24 -7.41 10.81
CA VAL A 213 -5.49 -8.63 10.48
C VAL A 213 -4.43 -8.95 11.54
N VAL A 214 -3.72 -7.93 12.07
CA VAL A 214 -2.73 -8.11 13.14
C VAL A 214 -3.37 -8.54 14.45
N HIS A 215 -4.55 -8.01 14.79
CA HIS A 215 -5.27 -8.40 16.00
C HIS A 215 -5.80 -9.84 15.89
N ASN A 216 -6.51 -10.17 14.82
CA ASN A 216 -7.09 -11.51 14.61
C ASN A 216 -6.00 -12.58 14.50
N MET A 217 -4.88 -12.31 13.81
CA MET A 217 -3.75 -13.24 13.78
C MET A 217 -3.17 -13.47 15.19
N ARG A 218 -2.99 -12.43 16.01
CA ARG A 218 -2.52 -12.59 17.40
C ARG A 218 -3.51 -13.40 18.26
N ARG A 219 -4.82 -13.31 18.01
CA ARG A 219 -5.84 -14.13 18.70
C ARG A 219 -5.70 -15.61 18.32
N VAL A 220 -5.62 -15.91 17.03
CA VAL A 220 -5.46 -17.28 16.54
C VAL A 220 -4.14 -17.90 16.99
N MET A 221 -3.05 -17.13 17.02
CA MET A 221 -1.77 -17.54 17.63
C MET A 221 -1.87 -17.85 19.15
N ALA A 222 -2.89 -17.32 19.83
CA ALA A 222 -3.19 -17.56 21.24
C ALA A 222 -4.35 -18.57 21.44
N GLY A 223 -4.77 -19.30 20.39
CA GLY A 223 -5.86 -20.26 20.44
C GLY A 223 -7.27 -19.67 20.56
N LYS A 224 -7.41 -18.34 20.41
CA LYS A 224 -8.70 -17.64 20.43
C LYS A 224 -9.23 -17.43 19.00
N ALA A 225 -10.54 -17.56 18.82
CA ALA A 225 -11.21 -17.16 17.57
C ALA A 225 -11.01 -15.66 17.29
N PRO A 226 -10.98 -15.23 16.00
CA PRO A 226 -11.03 -13.81 15.61
C PRO A 226 -12.18 -13.05 16.28
N ASN A 227 -12.02 -11.74 16.49
CA ASN A 227 -13.11 -10.89 17.00
C ASN A 227 -13.04 -9.41 16.56
N ALA A 228 -12.06 -9.01 15.75
CA ALA A 228 -12.07 -7.72 15.07
C ALA A 228 -12.70 -7.87 13.70
N THR A 229 -13.63 -6.96 13.37
CA THR A 229 -14.26 -6.84 12.05
C THR A 229 -13.64 -5.68 11.27
N TYR A 230 -13.27 -5.94 10.03
CA TYR A 230 -12.95 -4.93 9.03
C TYR A 230 -14.24 -4.51 8.33
N ASP A 231 -14.54 -3.22 8.34
CA ASP A 231 -15.71 -2.61 7.69
C ASP A 231 -15.46 -2.27 6.21
N GLY A 232 -14.37 -2.77 5.63
CA GLY A 232 -13.97 -2.44 4.27
C GLY A 232 -13.42 -1.03 4.10
N TYR A 233 -13.11 -0.31 5.19
CA TYR A 233 -12.66 1.08 5.10
C TYR A 233 -11.45 1.25 4.17
N ALA A 234 -11.56 2.21 3.26
CA ALA A 234 -10.57 2.61 2.28
C ALA A 234 -10.54 4.13 2.12
N SER A 235 -9.36 4.68 1.81
CA SER A 235 -9.15 6.11 1.58
C SER A 235 -8.40 6.30 0.27
N CYS A 236 -8.96 7.10 -0.64
CA CYS A 236 -8.37 7.52 -1.90
C CYS A 236 -8.14 9.04 -1.85
N PRO A 237 -6.91 9.50 -1.54
CA PRO A 237 -6.61 10.92 -1.48
C PRO A 237 -6.27 11.42 -2.90
N ILE A 238 -7.32 11.80 -3.63
CA ILE A 238 -7.33 12.16 -5.05
C ILE A 238 -6.67 13.54 -5.24
N VAL A 239 -5.44 13.57 -5.75
CA VAL A 239 -4.80 14.85 -6.14
C VAL A 239 -5.52 15.39 -7.36
N THR A 240 -6.10 16.57 -7.22
CA THR A 240 -6.82 17.25 -8.31
C THR A 240 -6.02 18.42 -8.88
N GLY A 241 -4.99 18.91 -8.17
CA GLY A 241 -4.11 19.96 -8.66
C GLY A 241 -3.01 20.34 -7.66
N ARG A 242 -2.20 21.35 -7.98
CA ARG A 242 -1.22 21.89 -7.03
C ARG A 242 -1.95 22.53 -5.86
N GLY A 243 -1.77 22.01 -4.65
CA GLY A 243 -2.47 22.47 -3.46
C GLY A 243 -3.94 22.03 -3.37
N LYS A 244 -4.41 21.14 -4.24
CA LYS A 244 -5.83 20.74 -4.35
C LYS A 244 -5.97 19.21 -4.27
N LEU A 245 -6.80 18.75 -3.33
CA LEU A 245 -7.04 17.32 -3.09
C LEU A 245 -8.45 17.04 -2.56
N ILE A 246 -9.14 16.08 -3.15
CA ILE A 246 -10.36 15.47 -2.59
C ILE A 246 -9.93 14.26 -1.74
N LEU A 247 -10.46 14.13 -0.53
CA LEU A 247 -10.16 13.00 0.37
C LEU A 247 -11.37 12.07 0.37
N ALA A 248 -11.44 11.19 -0.63
CA ALA A 248 -12.57 10.28 -0.79
C ALA A 248 -12.39 9.05 0.13
N GLU A 249 -13.34 8.81 1.04
CA GLU A 249 -13.27 7.75 2.05
C GLU A 249 -14.55 6.93 2.09
N PHE A 250 -14.42 5.60 2.07
CA PHE A 250 -15.53 4.66 1.89
C PHE A 250 -15.37 3.40 2.73
N LYS A 251 -16.45 2.64 2.92
CA LYS A 251 -16.52 1.28 3.50
C LYS A 251 -17.02 0.26 2.47
N TYR A 252 -17.24 -0.99 2.89
CA TYR A 252 -18.07 -1.93 2.13
C TYR A 252 -19.45 -1.31 1.80
N GLY A 253 -20.06 -1.76 0.69
CA GLY A 253 -21.31 -1.17 0.18
C GLY A 253 -21.16 0.22 -0.48
N ASN A 254 -19.94 0.77 -0.54
CA ASN A 254 -19.65 2.16 -0.94
C ASN A 254 -20.22 3.24 0.01
N GLU A 255 -20.52 2.88 1.27
CA GLU A 255 -20.90 3.85 2.30
C GLU A 255 -19.79 4.87 2.53
N LEU A 256 -20.12 6.16 2.61
CA LEU A 256 -19.16 7.23 2.91
C LEU A 256 -18.61 7.10 4.34
N ALA A 257 -17.30 7.30 4.49
CA ALA A 257 -16.56 7.10 5.73
C ALA A 257 -15.62 8.29 6.04
N GLU A 258 -16.10 9.50 5.77
CA GLU A 258 -15.35 10.76 5.90
C GLU A 258 -14.88 11.01 7.33
N SER A 259 -13.56 10.94 7.56
CA SER A 259 -12.93 11.02 8.88
C SER A 259 -12.75 12.45 9.42
N GLN A 260 -12.89 13.46 8.56
CA GLN A 260 -12.59 14.87 8.80
C GLN A 260 -13.73 15.81 8.34
N SER A 261 -14.88 15.25 7.94
CA SER A 261 -16.11 15.97 7.55
C SER A 261 -16.67 16.91 8.63
N TRP A 262 -16.37 16.65 9.91
CA TRP A 262 -16.78 17.49 11.04
C TRP A 262 -16.13 18.90 11.06
N TYR A 263 -15.16 19.17 10.18
CA TYR A 263 -14.54 20.49 10.01
C TYR A 263 -14.10 20.84 8.58
N LEU A 264 -14.01 19.86 7.67
CA LEU A 264 -13.64 20.08 6.27
C LEU A 264 -14.48 19.20 5.34
N ASP A 265 -15.17 19.83 4.38
CA ASP A 265 -15.89 19.15 3.31
C ASP A 265 -14.92 18.30 2.47
N GLN A 266 -15.10 16.97 2.50
CA GLN A 266 -14.23 15.99 1.86
C GLN A 266 -14.51 15.76 0.38
N GLY A 267 -15.71 16.12 -0.09
CA GLY A 267 -16.08 16.12 -1.51
C GLY A 267 -15.52 17.32 -2.29
N LYS A 268 -14.95 18.32 -1.62
CA LYS A 268 -14.33 19.51 -2.22
C LYS A 268 -12.80 19.44 -2.24
N GLU A 269 -12.18 20.29 -3.08
CA GLU A 269 -10.73 20.40 -3.18
C GLU A 269 -10.13 21.13 -1.96
N GLN A 270 -9.42 20.40 -1.08
CA GLN A 270 -8.88 20.92 0.17
C GLN A 270 -7.34 20.95 0.19
N LEU A 271 -6.78 22.12 0.53
CA LEU A 271 -5.34 22.30 0.75
C LEU A 271 -4.80 21.53 1.98
N PRO A 272 -5.52 21.43 3.13
CA PRO A 272 -5.09 20.60 4.26
C PRO A 272 -4.86 19.13 3.87
N PHE A 273 -5.78 18.52 3.12
CA PHE A 273 -5.66 17.12 2.71
C PHE A 273 -4.54 16.91 1.67
N PHE A 274 -4.27 17.91 0.82
CA PHE A 274 -3.10 17.90 -0.07
C PHE A 274 -1.79 17.79 0.74
N TYR A 275 -1.66 18.55 1.83
CA TYR A 275 -0.50 18.45 2.73
C TYR A 275 -0.49 17.17 3.59
N LEU A 276 -1.66 16.67 4.01
CA LEU A 276 -1.81 15.37 4.68
C LEU A 276 -1.21 14.24 3.82
N LYS A 277 -1.57 14.17 2.53
CA LYS A 277 -0.98 13.24 1.56
C LYS A 277 0.51 13.48 1.30
N LYS A 278 0.93 14.75 1.20
CA LYS A 278 2.31 15.13 0.82
C LYS A 278 3.33 14.88 1.94
N TYR A 279 2.95 15.05 3.21
CA TYR A 279 3.89 15.07 4.34
C TYR A 279 3.53 14.15 5.52
N VAL A 280 2.24 13.85 5.78
CA VAL A 280 1.83 13.04 6.94
C VAL A 280 1.80 11.56 6.59
N PHE A 281 1.03 11.15 5.58
CA PHE A 281 0.91 9.73 5.20
C PHE A 281 2.26 9.00 4.95
N PRO A 282 3.28 9.59 4.27
CA PRO A 282 4.59 8.95 4.09
C PRO A 282 5.34 8.63 5.39
N ASN A 283 4.96 9.26 6.51
CA ASN A 283 5.66 9.18 7.79
C ASN A 283 4.85 8.46 8.88
N PHE A 284 3.54 8.29 8.70
CA PHE A 284 2.65 7.62 9.68
C PHE A 284 2.09 6.27 9.20
N MET A 285 1.91 6.05 7.89
CA MET A 285 1.38 4.77 7.40
C MET A 285 2.36 3.62 7.59
N LEU A 286 3.53 3.65 6.94
CA LEU A 286 4.50 2.54 6.93
C LEU A 286 4.99 2.09 8.33
N PRO A 287 5.16 2.98 9.34
CA PRO A 287 5.47 2.56 10.72
C PRO A 287 4.30 1.89 11.47
N GLY A 288 3.17 1.63 10.81
CA GLY A 288 1.96 1.07 11.41
C GLY A 288 1.33 2.00 12.45
N ARG A 289 1.32 3.31 12.19
CA ARG A 289 0.81 4.38 13.09
C ARG A 289 -0.35 5.19 12.47
N TRP A 290 -0.96 4.69 11.41
CA TRP A 290 -2.17 5.25 10.81
C TRP A 290 -3.29 4.20 10.83
N TYR A 291 -4.48 4.61 11.26
CA TYR A 291 -5.61 3.74 11.60
C TYR A 291 -6.90 4.15 10.87
N GLY A 292 -6.76 4.71 9.66
CA GLY A 292 -7.89 5.15 8.86
C GLY A 292 -8.67 6.28 9.52
N THR A 293 -9.99 6.08 9.69
CA THR A 293 -10.87 7.05 10.37
C THR A 293 -10.43 7.44 11.78
N ARG A 294 -9.70 6.57 12.48
CA ARG A 294 -9.12 6.87 13.80
C ARG A 294 -7.80 7.64 13.74
N THR A 295 -7.31 8.02 12.56
CA THR A 295 -6.07 8.76 12.32
C THR A 295 -4.85 8.13 13.01
N ILE A 296 -4.39 8.65 14.14
CA ILE A 296 -3.25 8.14 14.94
C ILE A 296 -3.67 7.39 16.22
N PHE A 297 -4.97 7.27 16.50
CA PHE A 297 -5.49 6.56 17.67
C PHE A 297 -5.70 5.07 17.36
N GLU A 298 -4.99 4.20 18.07
CA GLU A 298 -5.06 2.75 17.83
C GLU A 298 -6.45 2.19 18.18
N PRO A 299 -7.07 1.35 17.33
CA PRO A 299 -8.34 0.71 17.64
C PRO A 299 -8.18 -0.34 18.76
N SER A 300 -9.19 -0.43 19.61
CA SER A 300 -9.32 -1.48 20.63
C SER A 300 -10.40 -2.46 20.23
N PHE A 301 -10.13 -3.75 20.45
CA PHE A 301 -11.00 -4.87 20.13
C PHE A 301 -11.05 -5.79 21.37
N PRO A 302 -11.83 -5.41 22.42
CA PRO A 302 -11.89 -6.17 23.67
C PRO A 302 -12.41 -7.60 23.42
N ASP A 303 -12.09 -8.55 24.30
CA ASP A 303 -12.81 -9.82 24.33
C ASP A 303 -14.31 -9.57 24.60
N PRO A 304 -15.22 -10.41 24.06
CA PRO A 304 -16.62 -10.41 24.50
C PRO A 304 -16.71 -10.66 26.01
N ALA A 305 -17.74 -10.07 26.63
CA ALA A 305 -18.09 -10.28 28.04
C ALA A 305 -18.83 -11.61 28.24
#